data_AF-A0A7J9L8S7-F1
#
_entry.id   AF-A0A7J9L8S7-F1
#
_cell.length_a   1.000
_cell.length_b   1.000
_cell.length_c   1.000
_cell.angle_alpha   90.00
_cell.angle_beta   90.00
_cell.angle_gamma   90.00
#
_symmetry.space_group_name_H-M   'P 1'
#
loop_
_entity.id
_entity.type
_entity.pdbx_description
1 polymer ?
#
loop_
_entity_poly.entity_id
_entity_poly.type
_entity_poly.pdbx_seq_one_letter_code
_entity_poly.pdbx_strand_id
1 'polypeptide(L)'
;MQILEMDTYRYHGHSMSDPGSTYRTRDEITGVRQERDPVERIRKLILSHDLATEKELKDIEKEIRKEVDDAIAQAKENPVPESSELFTNVYAKGLGVEAEMSRVGFVLVLPATCFGPHCGGYDPSGD
;
A
#
# COMPACT_ATOMS: atom_id res chain seq x y z
N MET A 1 23.27 18.22 7.70
CA MET A 1 22.45 17.04 7.40
C MET A 1 22.74 16.01 8.48
N GLN A 2 21.75 15.60 9.26
CA GLN A 2 21.90 14.49 10.20
C GLN A 2 21.11 13.29 9.69
N ILE A 3 21.66 12.09 9.90
CA ILE A 3 21.01 10.81 9.60
C ILE A 3 20.61 10.19 10.94
N LEU A 4 19.38 9.69 11.00
CA LEU A 4 18.86 8.94 12.14
C LEU A 4 18.54 7.52 11.69
N GLU A 5 19.12 6.55 12.35
CA GLU A 5 18.82 5.13 12.17
C GLU A 5 17.91 4.65 13.31
N MET A 6 16.85 3.94 12.96
CA MET A 6 15.96 3.29 13.92
C MET A 6 16.06 1.77 13.73
N ASP A 7 16.83 1.13 14.60
CA ASP A 7 16.90 -0.33 14.65
C ASP A 7 15.60 -0.91 15.24
N THR A 8 14.81 -1.54 14.38
CA THR A 8 13.52 -2.14 14.70
C THR A 8 13.39 -3.52 14.08
N TYR A 9 12.40 -4.29 14.54
CA TYR A 9 12.23 -5.68 14.14
C TYR A 9 10.82 -5.96 13.63
N ARG A 10 10.73 -6.67 12.50
CA ARG A 10 9.45 -7.11 11.90
C ARG A 10 9.12 -8.53 12.33
N TYR A 11 8.07 -8.70 13.13
CA TYR A 11 7.63 -10.00 13.62
C TYR A 11 7.06 -10.90 12.52
N HIS A 12 6.39 -10.32 11.54
CA HIS A 12 5.86 -11.05 10.40
C HIS A 12 6.89 -11.17 9.27
N GLY A 13 6.58 -12.01 8.28
CA GLY A 13 7.36 -12.12 7.06
C GLY A 13 7.36 -10.83 6.23
N HIS A 14 8.03 -10.83 5.06
CA HIS A 14 8.10 -9.61 4.24
C HIS A 14 6.73 -9.15 3.73
N SER A 15 5.85 -10.10 3.45
CA SER A 15 4.49 -9.87 2.95
C SER A 15 3.60 -11.06 3.32
N MET A 16 2.34 -11.05 2.90
CA MET A 16 1.46 -12.21 3.03
C MET A 16 1.96 -13.43 2.22
N SER A 17 2.75 -13.21 1.18
CA SER A 17 3.31 -14.25 0.31
C SER A 17 4.68 -14.77 0.75
N ASP A 18 5.43 -14.00 1.55
CA ASP A 18 6.67 -14.46 2.17
C ASP A 18 6.49 -14.66 3.69
N PRO A 19 6.44 -15.91 4.19
CA PRO A 19 6.25 -16.19 5.61
C PRO A 19 7.49 -15.87 6.48
N GLY A 20 8.66 -15.70 5.89
CA GLY A 20 9.88 -15.29 6.60
C GLY A 20 10.58 -16.37 7.44
N SER A 21 10.07 -17.61 7.46
CA SER A 21 10.63 -18.74 8.21
C SER A 21 11.78 -19.47 7.50
N THR A 22 12.06 -19.14 6.25
CA THR A 22 13.13 -19.77 5.44
C THR A 22 14.50 -19.16 5.71
N TYR A 23 14.56 -17.94 6.24
CA TYR A 23 15.79 -17.19 6.44
C TYR A 23 15.93 -16.63 7.87
N ARG A 24 14.98 -16.94 8.77
CA ARG A 24 15.00 -16.59 10.20
C ARG A 24 14.38 -17.72 11.01
N THR A 25 14.81 -17.83 12.26
CA THR A 25 14.25 -18.84 13.18
C THR A 25 13.04 -18.29 13.92
N ARG A 26 12.11 -19.18 14.29
CA ARG A 26 10.97 -18.81 15.15
C ARG A 26 11.40 -18.38 16.55
N ASP A 27 12.50 -18.95 17.03
CA ASP A 27 13.05 -18.67 18.35
C ASP A 27 13.61 -17.25 18.41
N GLU A 28 14.32 -16.81 17.36
CA GLU A 28 14.77 -15.41 17.23
C GLU A 28 13.58 -14.44 17.27
N ILE A 29 12.54 -14.67 16.46
CA ILE A 29 11.35 -13.79 16.40
C ILE A 29 10.65 -13.73 17.76
N THR A 30 10.49 -14.88 18.43
CA THR A 30 9.86 -14.97 19.74
C THR A 30 10.70 -14.27 20.81
N GLY A 31 12.01 -14.50 20.82
CA GLY A 31 12.94 -13.86 21.76
C GLY A 31 12.92 -12.34 21.64
N VAL A 32 13.03 -11.82 20.41
CA VAL A 32 12.95 -10.37 20.16
C VAL A 32 11.61 -9.80 20.62
N ARG A 33 10.49 -10.49 20.36
CA ARG A 33 9.17 -10.04 20.84
C ARG A 33 9.05 -10.04 22.36
N GLN A 34 9.65 -10.99 23.05
CA GLN A 34 9.58 -11.03 24.52
C GLN A 34 10.46 -9.95 25.17
N GLU A 35 11.61 -9.64 24.58
CA GLU A 35 12.62 -8.77 25.18
C GLU A 35 12.52 -7.31 24.72
N ARG A 36 12.18 -7.09 23.44
CA ARG A 36 12.25 -5.77 22.76
C ARG A 36 10.90 -5.23 22.30
N ASP A 37 9.77 -5.79 22.74
CA ASP A 37 8.45 -5.25 22.35
C ASP A 37 8.25 -3.82 22.88
N PRO A 38 8.11 -2.82 21.99
CA PRO A 38 7.92 -1.43 22.42
C PRO A 38 6.63 -1.21 23.20
N VAL A 39 5.56 -1.96 22.91
CA VAL A 39 4.26 -1.81 23.60
C VAL A 39 4.37 -2.27 25.04
N GLU A 40 4.93 -3.46 25.26
CA GLU A 40 5.17 -3.99 26.61
C GLU A 40 6.18 -3.15 27.40
N ARG A 41 7.20 -2.60 26.73
CA ARG A 41 8.14 -1.68 27.36
C ARG A 41 7.44 -0.42 27.87
N ILE A 42 6.60 0.21 27.05
CA ILE A 42 5.85 1.41 27.45
C ILE A 42 4.82 1.07 28.53
N ARG A 43 4.12 -0.06 28.43
CA ARG A 43 3.19 -0.56 29.46
C ARG A 43 3.87 -0.61 30.83
N LYS A 44 5.06 -1.23 30.91
CA LYS A 44 5.84 -1.32 32.15
C LYS A 44 6.25 0.05 32.68
N LEU A 45 6.66 0.97 31.79
CA LEU A 45 7.05 2.32 32.18
C LEU A 45 5.86 3.09 32.78
N ILE A 46 4.69 3.05 32.11
CA ILE A 46 3.47 3.71 32.59
C ILE A 46 3.09 3.21 33.99
N LEU A 47 3.10 1.89 34.21
CA LEU A 47 2.77 1.29 35.50
C LEU A 47 3.82 1.64 36.56
N SER A 48 5.12 1.65 36.21
CA SER A 48 6.19 1.97 37.15
C SER A 48 6.21 3.42 37.62
N HIS A 49 5.59 4.31 36.85
CA HIS A 49 5.48 5.74 37.14
C HIS A 49 4.07 6.14 37.63
N ASP A 50 3.21 5.17 37.94
CA ASP A 50 1.83 5.38 38.41
C ASP A 50 1.01 6.32 37.50
N LEU A 51 1.31 6.32 36.19
CA LEU A 51 0.65 7.20 35.22
C LEU A 51 -0.74 6.69 34.80
N ALA A 52 -0.98 5.38 34.94
CA ALA A 52 -2.26 4.74 34.72
C ALA A 52 -2.29 3.40 35.48
N THR A 53 -3.50 2.91 35.75
CA THR A 53 -3.72 1.59 36.34
C THR A 53 -3.77 0.51 35.26
N GLU A 54 -3.52 -0.74 35.65
CA GLU A 54 -3.62 -1.88 34.73
C GLU A 54 -5.04 -2.04 34.15
N LYS A 55 -6.07 -1.63 34.92
CA LYS A 55 -7.46 -1.66 34.48
C LYS A 55 -7.69 -0.66 33.34
N GLU A 56 -7.24 0.58 33.50
CA GLU A 56 -7.37 1.63 32.47
C GLU A 56 -6.67 1.22 31.18
N LEU A 57 -5.46 0.64 31.26
CA LEU A 57 -4.75 0.15 30.08
C LEU A 57 -5.53 -0.98 29.37
N LYS A 58 -6.12 -1.91 30.13
CA LYS A 58 -6.96 -2.97 29.56
C LYS A 58 -8.25 -2.44 28.94
N ASP A 59 -8.82 -1.38 29.49
CA ASP A 59 -10.03 -0.77 28.96
C ASP A 59 -9.73 -0.03 27.65
N ILE A 60 -8.59 0.69 27.56
CA ILE A 60 -8.08 1.27 26.30
C ILE A 60 -7.86 0.19 25.23
N GLU A 61 -7.22 -0.94 25.58
CA GLU A 61 -7.02 -2.05 24.63
C GLU A 61 -8.36 -2.58 24.05
N LYS A 62 -9.42 -2.62 24.86
CA LYS A 62 -10.75 -3.06 24.39
C LYS A 62 -11.40 -2.03 23.48
N GLU A 63 -11.30 -0.76 23.82
CA GLU A 63 -11.84 0.34 23.00
C GLU A 63 -11.19 0.35 21.62
N ILE A 64 -9.86 0.25 21.55
CA ILE A 64 -9.12 0.21 20.28
C ILE A 64 -9.49 -1.03 19.46
N ARG A 65 -9.64 -2.20 20.10
CA ARG A 65 -10.08 -3.42 19.39
C ARG A 65 -11.44 -3.23 18.74
N LYS A 66 -12.38 -2.62 19.47
CA LYS A 66 -13.71 -2.32 18.94
C LYS A 66 -13.63 -1.36 17.75
N GLU A 67 -12.84 -0.31 17.84
CA GLU A 67 -12.63 0.64 16.74
C GLU A 67 -12.08 -0.05 15.48
N VAL A 68 -11.10 -0.94 15.65
CA VAL A 68 -10.53 -1.72 14.55
C VAL A 68 -11.56 -2.68 13.94
N ASP A 69 -12.35 -3.36 14.76
CA ASP A 69 -13.40 -4.26 14.28
C ASP A 69 -14.49 -3.51 13.50
N ASP A 70 -14.91 -2.35 13.99
CA ASP A 70 -15.86 -1.47 13.30
C ASP A 70 -15.30 -0.98 11.95
N ALA A 71 -14.01 -0.61 11.91
CA ALA A 71 -13.34 -0.20 10.68
C ALA A 71 -13.22 -1.36 9.66
N ILE A 72 -12.96 -2.59 10.13
CA ILE A 72 -12.93 -3.79 9.28
C ILE A 72 -14.32 -4.07 8.68
N ALA A 73 -15.38 -3.90 9.47
CA ALA A 73 -16.75 -4.08 8.98
C ALA A 73 -17.08 -3.08 7.86
N GLN A 74 -16.79 -1.80 8.08
CA GLN A 74 -16.97 -0.75 7.06
C GLN A 74 -16.15 -1.04 5.79
N ALA A 75 -14.88 -1.42 5.95
CA ALA A 75 -14.01 -1.73 4.81
C ALA A 75 -14.52 -2.90 3.96
N LYS A 76 -15.21 -3.87 4.56
CA LYS A 76 -15.81 -5.01 3.86
C LYS A 76 -17.14 -4.67 3.16
N GLU A 77 -17.89 -3.71 3.69
CA GLU A 77 -19.16 -3.26 3.11
C GLU A 77 -18.96 -2.32 1.92
N ASN A 78 -17.78 -1.69 1.81
CA ASN A 78 -17.48 -0.79 0.72
C ASN A 78 -17.60 -1.49 -0.64
N PRO A 79 -18.32 -0.89 -1.61
CA PRO A 79 -18.43 -1.45 -2.94
C PRO A 79 -17.08 -1.42 -3.66
N VAL A 80 -16.90 -2.34 -4.59
CA VAL A 80 -15.77 -2.32 -5.52
C VAL A 80 -15.89 -1.05 -6.39
N PRO A 81 -14.78 -0.34 -6.68
CA PRO A 81 -14.83 0.83 -7.54
C PRO A 81 -15.36 0.48 -8.94
N GLU A 82 -16.09 1.42 -9.54
CA GLU A 82 -16.64 1.26 -10.88
C GLU A 82 -15.54 1.19 -11.93
N SER A 83 -15.75 0.42 -13.00
CA SER A 83 -14.73 0.25 -14.06
C SER A 83 -14.41 1.57 -14.79
N SER A 84 -15.32 2.55 -14.76
CA SER A 84 -15.12 3.88 -15.31
C SER A 84 -14.05 4.69 -14.55
N GLU A 85 -13.75 4.33 -13.29
CA GLU A 85 -12.74 5.00 -12.48
C GLU A 85 -11.31 4.58 -12.83
N LEU A 86 -11.13 3.53 -13.64
CA LEU A 86 -9.83 2.94 -13.98
C LEU A 86 -8.81 3.96 -14.53
N PHE A 87 -9.27 4.95 -15.30
CA PHE A 87 -8.41 5.97 -15.92
C PHE A 87 -8.37 7.30 -15.15
N THR A 88 -9.01 7.35 -13.98
CA THR A 88 -8.98 8.55 -13.13
C THR A 88 -7.62 8.65 -12.43
N ASN A 89 -7.24 9.88 -12.03
CA ASN A 89 -6.01 10.17 -11.27
C ASN A 89 -4.66 9.87 -11.96
N VAL A 90 -4.65 9.65 -13.28
CA VAL A 90 -3.40 9.53 -14.06
C VAL A 90 -2.71 10.87 -14.22
N TYR A 91 -3.48 11.94 -14.43
CA TYR A 91 -2.99 13.32 -14.51
C TYR A 91 -3.75 14.21 -13.55
N ALA A 92 -3.10 15.29 -13.09
CA ALA A 92 -3.79 16.36 -12.41
C ALA A 92 -4.82 17.02 -13.35
N LYS A 93 -5.92 17.51 -12.77
CA LYS A 93 -7.02 18.13 -13.51
C LYS A 93 -6.49 19.28 -14.38
N GLY A 94 -6.78 19.23 -15.69
CA GLY A 94 -6.27 20.19 -16.68
C GLY A 94 -5.03 19.74 -17.46
N LEU A 95 -4.48 18.56 -17.15
CA LEU A 95 -3.32 17.97 -17.86
C LEU A 95 -3.62 16.60 -18.50
N GLY A 96 -4.83 16.06 -18.33
CA GLY A 96 -5.25 14.75 -18.85
C GLY A 96 -6.30 14.86 -19.96
N VAL A 97 -6.11 14.08 -21.02
CA VAL A 97 -6.98 13.96 -22.20
C VAL A 97 -8.41 13.64 -21.77
N GLU A 98 -9.39 14.41 -22.27
CA GLU A 98 -10.80 14.06 -22.10
C GLU A 98 -11.04 12.71 -22.76
N ALA A 99 -11.16 11.66 -21.94
CA ALA A 99 -11.58 10.36 -22.39
C ALA A 99 -13.08 10.41 -22.72
N GLU A 100 -13.43 10.97 -23.90
CA GLU A 100 -14.73 10.71 -24.52
C GLU A 100 -14.79 9.22 -24.89
N MET A 101 -15.32 8.42 -23.96
CA MET A 101 -15.61 6.99 -24.14
C MET A 101 -16.80 6.74 -25.09
N SER A 102 -17.20 7.74 -25.89
CA SER A 102 -18.21 7.65 -26.96
C SER A 102 -17.58 7.49 -28.36
N ARG A 103 -16.26 7.61 -28.49
CA ARG A 103 -15.53 7.47 -29.76
C ARG A 103 -14.54 6.30 -29.70
N VAL A 104 -15.03 5.09 -29.41
CA VAL A 104 -14.32 3.87 -29.82
C VAL A 104 -14.49 3.75 -31.33
N GLY A 105 -13.73 4.56 -32.05
CA GLY A 105 -13.73 4.63 -33.50
C GLY A 105 -12.44 5.33 -33.90
N PHE A 106 -11.44 4.52 -34.24
CA PHE A 106 -10.21 4.94 -34.90
C PHE A 106 -9.28 5.80 -34.02
N VAL A 107 -8.26 5.15 -33.46
CA VAL A 107 -7.05 5.85 -33.01
C VAL A 107 -6.54 6.64 -34.20
N LEU A 108 -6.80 7.94 -34.21
CA LEU A 108 -6.19 8.86 -35.16
C LEU A 108 -4.72 8.92 -34.76
N VAL A 109 -3.92 8.12 -35.46
CA VAL A 109 -2.48 8.32 -35.59
C VAL A 109 -2.29 9.81 -35.85
N LEU A 110 -1.67 10.51 -34.89
CA LEU A 110 -1.17 11.86 -35.14
C LEU A 110 -0.36 11.79 -36.44
N PRO A 111 -0.68 12.57 -37.48
CA PRO A 111 0.12 12.53 -38.69
C PRO A 111 1.48 13.13 -38.32
N ALA A 112 2.47 12.27 -38.13
CA ALA A 112 3.85 12.67 -38.23
C ALA A 112 4.04 13.17 -39.67
N THR A 113 3.93 14.48 -39.86
CA THR A 113 4.25 15.16 -41.11
C THR A 113 5.76 15.05 -41.35
N CYS A 114 6.21 13.89 -41.84
CA CYS A 114 7.48 13.78 -42.54
C CYS A 114 7.28 14.31 -43.97
N PHE A 115 7.47 15.62 -44.15
CA PHE A 115 7.64 16.21 -45.47
C PHE A 115 9.04 15.85 -46.00
N GLY A 116 9.12 14.86 -46.89
CA GLY A 116 10.35 14.52 -47.61
C GLY A 116 10.11 13.42 -48.65
N PRO A 117 10.73 13.48 -49.85
CA PRO A 117 10.35 12.66 -51.01
C PRO A 117 10.89 11.21 -50.98
N HIS A 118 11.21 10.65 -49.80
CA HIS A 118 11.99 9.40 -49.71
C HIS A 118 11.45 8.29 -48.80
N CYS A 119 10.22 8.35 -48.30
CA CYS A 119 9.67 7.23 -47.53
C CYS A 119 9.05 6.18 -48.47
N GLY A 120 9.88 5.24 -48.93
CA GLY A 120 9.45 4.05 -49.66
C GLY A 120 8.55 3.14 -48.81
N GLY A 121 7.49 2.62 -49.43
CA GLY A 121 6.55 1.70 -48.80
C GLY A 121 7.16 0.31 -48.57
N TYR A 122 6.89 -0.25 -47.40
CA TYR A 122 7.11 -1.67 -47.11
C TYR A 122 5.76 -2.40 -47.29
N ASP A 123 5.73 -3.35 -48.22
CA ASP A 123 4.60 -4.24 -48.48
C ASP A 123 4.77 -5.52 -47.63
N PRO A 124 3.85 -5.85 -46.71
CA PRO A 124 3.98 -7.04 -45.87
C PRO A 124 3.34 -8.29 -46.50
N SER A 125 2.98 -8.28 -47.78
CA SER A 125 2.48 -9.48 -48.47
C SER A 125 3.59 -10.20 -49.25
N GLY A 126 4.40 -10.97 -48.52
CA GLY A 126 5.37 -11.90 -49.10
C GLY A 126 5.63 -13.06 -48.14
N ASP A 127 5.55 -14.27 -48.68
CA ASP A 127 5.86 -15.56 -48.06
C ASP A 127 7.18 -15.59 -47.27
#